data_AF-A0A0S2K3H6-F1
#
_entry.id   AF-A0A0S2K3H6-F1
#
_cell.length_a   1.000
_cell.length_b   1.000
_cell.length_c   1.000
_cell.angle_alpha   90.00
_cell.angle_beta   90.00
_cell.angle_gamma   90.00
#
_symmetry.space_group_name_H-M   'P 1'
#
loop_
_entity.id
_entity.type
_entity.pdbx_description
1 polymer ?
#
loop_
_entity_poly.entity_id
_entity_poly.type
_entity_poly.pdbx_seq_one_letter_code
_entity_poly.pdbx_strand_id
1 'polypeptide(L)'
;MPTDSLKVAVVSDLHFVNRTKINDGSHHSWLTFNEDKTFTNNFWQSLIQKIQRESIVADILVCPGDITTHSEKSALVYAWEKINELAIALNCKTLIASTGNHDVNSRGFKVDNPIRSLNADHCLVENLKQLTPIYPLVNIGKGETTDDHLNRIHYFGSNFLHKETDTYNLITLNSCSNHTNDPAAYEKGFISKSTHQWLEKTLKASKSKNKKLGILVCHHHPIQHSEHNLGNYDFMNGGTELLEMLNKYGRWIVVHGHKHHSKISYYSDGSKKTVVFAAGTLSCHKESLGNEFTNQFYVMNINSGKQRGTPEGVLDVYSWQGNSWSLSKRKSDGVFTGVGFGDVGCLDELAENIANKITPVTGKPWTEILEDFPKIKNCVPKDLTHLQEILEEYNIDFVFNDNDEIIKLEKTEVQL
;
A
#
# COMPACT_ATOMS: atom_id res chain seq x y z
N MET A 1 15.49 -11.42 -15.61
CA MET A 1 14.17 -10.84 -15.28
C MET A 1 13.15 -11.54 -16.16
N PRO A 2 12.04 -12.07 -15.62
CA PRO A 2 10.95 -12.57 -16.46
C PRO A 2 10.49 -11.43 -17.39
N THR A 3 10.26 -11.73 -18.66
CA THR A 3 9.80 -10.76 -19.68
C THR A 3 8.38 -10.24 -19.41
N ASP A 4 7.64 -10.87 -18.50
CA ASP A 4 6.26 -10.53 -18.15
C ASP A 4 6.16 -10.15 -16.66
N SER A 5 6.63 -8.96 -16.30
CA SER A 5 6.48 -8.42 -14.95
C SER A 5 5.88 -7.01 -14.96
N LEU A 6 5.00 -6.74 -13.99
CA LEU A 6 4.41 -5.43 -13.76
C LEU A 6 4.96 -4.87 -12.45
N LYS A 7 5.64 -3.73 -12.51
CA LYS A 7 6.21 -3.08 -11.31
C LYS A 7 5.28 -2.00 -10.80
N VAL A 8 4.86 -2.12 -9.55
CA VAL A 8 3.96 -1.16 -8.89
C VAL A 8 4.66 -0.58 -7.67
N ALA A 9 4.99 0.71 -7.75
CA ALA A 9 5.50 1.47 -6.62
C ALA A 9 4.34 1.90 -5.71
N VAL A 10 4.54 1.85 -4.39
CA VAL A 10 3.51 2.17 -3.39
C VAL A 10 4.09 3.15 -2.36
N VAL A 11 3.38 4.26 -2.14
CA VAL A 11 3.61 5.20 -1.02
C VAL A 11 2.27 5.48 -0.35
N SER A 12 2.20 5.48 0.98
CA SER A 12 0.95 5.69 1.72
C SER A 12 1.16 6.63 2.89
N ASP A 13 0.09 7.28 3.35
CA ASP A 13 0.05 8.06 4.58
C ASP A 13 1.24 9.04 4.66
N LEU A 14 1.35 9.88 3.63
CA LEU A 14 2.45 10.84 3.46
C LEU A 14 2.32 11.98 4.48
N HIS A 15 1.09 12.39 4.78
CA HIS A 15 0.81 13.38 5.81
C HIS A 15 1.65 14.65 5.64
N PHE A 16 1.71 15.23 4.43
CA PHE A 16 2.39 16.51 4.21
C PHE A 16 1.79 17.59 5.11
N VAL A 17 2.67 18.45 5.65
CA VAL A 17 2.27 19.52 6.58
C VAL A 17 2.94 20.84 6.23
N ASN A 18 2.17 21.91 6.12
CA ASN A 18 2.72 23.25 6.11
C ASN A 18 3.09 23.67 7.53
N ARG A 19 4.37 23.99 7.76
CA ARG A 19 4.89 24.37 9.07
C ARG A 19 4.13 25.53 9.71
N THR A 20 3.61 26.48 8.94
CA THR A 20 2.90 27.64 9.49
C THR A 20 1.50 27.32 10.00
N LYS A 21 1.08 26.06 9.85
CA LYS A 21 -0.23 25.55 10.26
C LYS A 21 -0.14 24.58 11.43
N ILE A 22 1.09 24.25 11.86
CA ILE A 22 1.37 23.49 13.06
C ILE A 22 1.33 24.44 14.25
N ASN A 23 0.31 24.29 15.10
CA ASN A 23 0.10 25.16 16.27
C ASN A 23 0.47 24.50 17.61
N ASP A 24 0.76 23.20 17.61
CA ASP A 24 0.96 22.39 18.82
C ASP A 24 2.44 22.07 19.10
N GLY A 25 3.36 22.59 18.28
CA GLY A 25 4.80 22.35 18.41
C GLY A 25 5.24 20.91 18.14
N SER A 26 4.34 20.02 17.73
CA SER A 26 4.64 18.60 17.52
C SER A 26 5.15 18.32 16.11
N HIS A 27 6.00 17.30 16.00
CA HIS A 27 6.51 16.82 14.73
C HIS A 27 5.54 15.77 14.17
N HIS A 28 4.59 16.20 13.35
CA HIS A 28 3.58 15.31 12.75
C HIS A 28 4.18 14.39 11.67
N SER A 29 5.06 14.93 10.82
CA SER A 29 5.57 14.24 9.63
C SER A 29 6.97 14.73 9.24
N TRP A 30 7.78 13.83 8.68
CA TRP A 30 9.02 14.17 7.99
C TRP A 30 8.77 15.05 6.75
N LEU A 31 7.57 15.04 6.19
CA LEU A 31 7.19 15.87 5.02
C LEU A 31 6.60 17.21 5.46
N THR A 32 7.31 17.88 6.37
CA THR A 32 7.02 19.25 6.79
C THR A 32 7.75 20.25 5.89
N PHE A 33 7.03 21.25 5.39
CA PHE A 33 7.59 22.28 4.49
C PHE A 33 7.26 23.71 4.97
N ASN A 34 8.11 24.68 4.60
CA ASN A 34 7.94 26.09 4.92
C ASN A 34 7.12 26.82 3.83
N GLU A 35 6.75 28.09 4.06
CA GLU A 35 5.94 28.86 3.09
C GLU A 35 6.58 29.00 1.71
N ASP A 36 7.92 29.00 1.65
CA ASP A 36 8.72 29.05 0.43
C ASP A 36 8.82 27.69 -0.30
N LYS A 37 8.03 26.69 0.13
CA LYS A 37 8.02 25.32 -0.41
C LYS A 37 9.34 24.56 -0.23
N THR A 38 10.16 24.93 0.75
CA THR A 38 11.35 24.14 1.15
C THR A 38 11.01 23.14 2.26
N PHE A 39 11.58 21.94 2.21
CA PHE A 39 11.45 20.96 3.30
C PHE A 39 12.33 21.36 4.48
N THR A 40 11.91 20.98 5.69
CA THR A 40 12.67 21.25 6.94
C THR A 40 13.79 20.24 7.20
N ASN A 41 13.90 19.20 6.38
CA ASN A 41 14.88 18.12 6.49
C ASN A 41 15.17 17.52 5.10
N ASN A 42 16.06 16.53 5.04
CA ASN A 42 16.50 15.89 3.80
C ASN A 42 15.69 14.65 3.39
N PHE A 43 14.64 14.26 4.13
CA PHE A 43 13.91 13.01 3.95
C PHE A 43 13.48 12.75 2.50
N TRP A 44 12.81 13.75 1.90
CA TRP A 44 12.34 13.66 0.51
C TRP A 44 13.48 13.65 -0.49
N GLN A 45 14.46 14.56 -0.31
CA GLN A 45 15.62 14.64 -1.21
C GLN A 45 16.41 13.33 -1.21
N SER A 46 16.59 12.72 -0.04
CA SER A 46 17.24 11.42 0.09
C SER A 46 16.47 10.28 -0.59
N LEU A 47 15.12 10.32 -0.61
CA LEU A 47 14.31 9.36 -1.35
C LEU A 47 14.55 9.48 -2.85
N ILE A 48 14.47 10.70 -3.39
CA ILE A 48 14.70 10.97 -4.81
C ILE A 48 16.14 10.57 -5.22
N GLN A 49 17.13 10.93 -4.41
CA GLN A 49 18.53 10.53 -4.64
C GLN A 49 18.72 9.02 -4.62
N LYS A 50 18.06 8.31 -3.69
CA LYS A 50 18.07 6.84 -3.62
C LYS A 50 17.54 6.23 -4.91
N ILE A 51 16.36 6.69 -5.36
CA ILE A 51 15.71 6.23 -6.59
C ILE A 51 16.62 6.43 -7.80
N GLN A 52 17.19 7.62 -7.95
CA GLN A 52 18.08 7.95 -9.06
C GLN A 52 19.38 7.13 -9.02
N ARG A 53 20.05 7.07 -7.86
CA ARG A 53 21.33 6.38 -7.68
C ARG A 53 21.21 4.88 -7.95
N GLU A 54 20.12 4.26 -7.52
CA GLU A 54 19.91 2.82 -7.67
C GLU A 54 19.05 2.47 -8.89
N SER A 55 18.68 3.46 -9.71
CA SER A 55 17.87 3.29 -10.91
C SER A 55 16.58 2.50 -10.62
N ILE A 56 15.91 2.84 -9.52
CA ILE A 56 14.65 2.21 -9.11
C ILE A 56 13.57 2.66 -10.10
N VAL A 57 12.86 1.70 -10.69
CA VAL A 57 11.82 1.97 -11.69
C VAL A 57 10.53 1.21 -11.38
N ALA A 58 9.40 1.81 -11.73
CA ALA A 58 8.09 1.19 -11.68
C ALA A 58 7.25 1.59 -12.91
N ASP A 59 6.25 0.77 -13.27
CA ASP A 59 5.30 1.10 -14.34
C ASP A 59 4.19 2.02 -13.84
N ILE A 60 3.80 1.84 -12.58
CA ILE A 60 2.69 2.53 -11.92
C ILE A 60 3.14 2.99 -10.52
N LEU A 61 2.81 4.24 -10.14
CA LEU A 61 2.82 4.68 -8.76
C LEU A 61 1.39 4.66 -8.20
N VAL A 62 1.17 3.98 -7.08
CA VAL A 62 -0.10 4.01 -6.35
C VAL A 62 0.06 4.73 -5.01
N CYS A 63 -0.92 5.55 -4.66
CA CYS A 63 -0.98 6.30 -3.41
C CYS A 63 -2.34 6.10 -2.73
N PRO A 64 -2.49 5.22 -1.73
CA PRO A 64 -3.78 4.92 -1.11
C PRO A 64 -4.27 6.00 -0.13
N GLY A 65 -4.05 7.28 -0.44
CA GLY A 65 -4.55 8.42 0.33
C GLY A 65 -3.68 8.85 1.51
N ASP A 66 -4.21 9.78 2.28
CA ASP A 66 -3.57 10.51 3.38
C ASP A 66 -2.31 11.22 2.90
N ILE A 67 -2.51 11.98 1.82
CA ILE A 67 -1.50 12.83 1.20
C ILE A 67 -1.12 13.97 2.15
N THR A 68 -2.08 14.50 2.92
CA THR A 68 -1.86 15.61 3.87
C THR A 68 -2.39 15.29 5.25
N THR A 69 -1.92 16.01 6.29
CA THR A 69 -2.42 15.83 7.68
C THR A 69 -3.74 16.57 7.92
N HIS A 70 -3.99 17.69 7.23
CA HIS A 70 -5.10 18.60 7.56
C HIS A 70 -5.98 18.99 6.36
N SER A 71 -5.93 18.27 5.24
CA SER A 71 -6.73 18.52 4.01
C SER A 71 -6.61 19.93 3.42
N GLU A 72 -5.59 20.68 3.84
CA GLU A 72 -5.46 22.08 3.47
C GLU A 72 -5.02 22.23 2.01
N LYS A 73 -5.55 23.27 1.35
CA LYS A 73 -5.30 23.48 -0.09
C LYS A 73 -3.81 23.61 -0.44
N SER A 74 -3.06 24.39 0.34
CA SER A 74 -1.64 24.64 0.09
C SER A 74 -0.79 23.37 0.22
N ALA A 75 -1.00 22.58 1.27
CA ALA A 75 -0.33 21.29 1.43
C ALA A 75 -0.77 20.29 0.37
N LEU A 76 -2.06 20.21 0.03
CA LEU A 76 -2.54 19.28 -1.01
C LEU A 76 -1.89 19.59 -2.36
N VAL A 77 -1.84 20.87 -2.75
CA VAL A 77 -1.18 21.28 -4.01
C VAL A 77 0.29 20.92 -4.01
N TYR A 78 1.02 21.23 -2.93
CA TYR A 78 2.45 20.93 -2.86
C TYR A 78 2.73 19.43 -2.78
N ALA A 79 1.99 18.69 -1.98
CA ALA A 79 2.12 17.25 -1.86
C ALA A 79 1.80 16.54 -3.18
N TRP A 80 0.77 16.99 -3.91
CA TRP A 80 0.44 16.45 -5.21
C TRP A 80 1.53 16.72 -6.25
N GLU A 81 2.13 17.92 -6.25
CA GLU A 81 3.33 18.24 -7.04
C GLU A 81 4.46 17.25 -6.75
N LYS A 82 4.72 16.94 -5.47
CA LYS A 82 5.75 16.00 -5.04
C LYS A 82 5.46 14.55 -5.40
N ILE A 83 4.23 14.06 -5.27
CA ILE A 83 3.88 12.70 -5.70
C ILE A 83 4.05 12.55 -7.22
N ASN A 84 3.76 13.60 -8.01
CA ASN A 84 4.04 13.60 -9.45
C ASN A 84 5.55 13.61 -9.76
N GLU A 85 6.34 14.39 -9.00
CA GLU A 85 7.82 14.37 -9.07
C GLU A 85 8.36 12.95 -8.80
N LEU A 86 7.83 12.27 -7.78
CA LEU A 86 8.19 10.90 -7.45
C LEU A 86 7.84 9.91 -8.56
N ALA A 87 6.65 10.03 -9.16
CA ALA A 87 6.24 9.22 -10.30
C ALA A 87 7.19 9.39 -11.49
N ILE A 88 7.64 10.61 -11.76
CA ILE A 88 8.63 10.91 -12.81
C ILE A 88 9.98 10.28 -12.47
N ALA A 89 10.46 10.43 -11.22
CA ALA A 89 11.73 9.86 -10.78
C ALA A 89 11.77 8.32 -10.88
N LEU A 90 10.63 7.67 -10.64
CA LEU A 90 10.44 6.22 -10.79
C LEU A 90 10.20 5.76 -12.23
N ASN A 91 10.17 6.70 -13.20
CA ASN A 91 9.84 6.44 -14.60
C ASN A 91 8.46 5.77 -14.80
N CYS A 92 7.51 6.09 -13.92
CA CYS A 92 6.14 5.58 -14.01
C CYS A 92 5.42 6.15 -15.23
N LYS A 93 4.53 5.35 -15.83
CA LYS A 93 3.61 5.81 -16.88
C LYS A 93 2.30 6.33 -16.32
N THR A 94 1.92 5.83 -15.15
CA THR A 94 0.65 6.14 -14.50
C THR A 94 0.87 6.41 -13.02
N LEU A 95 0.27 7.48 -12.52
CA LEU A 95 0.06 7.71 -11.10
C LEU A 95 -1.43 7.58 -10.82
N ILE A 96 -1.81 6.80 -9.81
CA ILE A 96 -3.18 6.72 -9.31
C ILE A 96 -3.20 6.89 -7.80
N ALA A 97 -4.15 7.67 -7.30
CA ALA A 97 -4.36 7.84 -5.88
C ALA A 97 -5.79 7.48 -5.47
N SER A 98 -5.99 7.07 -4.22
CA SER A 98 -7.30 7.11 -3.55
C SER A 98 -7.35 8.28 -2.58
N THR A 99 -8.55 8.62 -2.11
CA THR A 99 -8.76 9.71 -1.16
C THR A 99 -8.60 9.19 0.25
N GLY A 100 -7.70 9.77 1.04
CA GLY A 100 -7.57 9.46 2.46
C GLY A 100 -8.48 10.28 3.35
N ASN A 101 -8.62 9.88 4.61
CA ASN A 101 -9.51 10.57 5.54
C ASN A 101 -8.96 11.93 5.97
N HIS A 102 -7.64 12.14 5.88
CA HIS A 102 -6.99 13.43 6.10
C HIS A 102 -6.86 14.29 4.84
N ASP A 103 -7.28 13.80 3.68
CA ASP A 103 -7.37 14.57 2.43
C ASP A 103 -8.73 15.25 2.26
N VAL A 104 -9.72 14.80 3.02
CA VAL A 104 -11.08 15.33 3.06
C VAL A 104 -11.20 16.29 4.21
N ASN A 105 -11.81 17.46 3.97
CA ASN A 105 -11.99 18.50 5.00
C ASN A 105 -13.12 18.20 5.99
N SER A 106 -13.15 16.97 6.50
CA SER A 106 -14.10 16.45 7.49
C SER A 106 -13.88 17.04 8.89
N ARG A 107 -12.67 17.52 9.20
CA ARG A 107 -12.29 18.01 10.54
C ARG A 107 -12.24 19.53 10.67
N GLY A 108 -12.29 20.27 9.55
CA GLY A 108 -12.00 21.70 9.52
C GLY A 108 -13.21 22.65 9.59
N PHE A 109 -14.44 22.14 9.69
CA PHE A 109 -15.63 23.00 9.68
C PHE A 109 -16.49 22.82 10.93
N LYS A 110 -16.29 23.73 11.91
CA LYS A 110 -17.30 23.98 12.93
C LYS A 110 -18.28 25.02 12.39
N VAL A 111 -19.50 24.59 12.07
CA VAL A 111 -20.56 25.49 11.64
C VAL A 111 -21.21 26.11 12.87
N ASP A 112 -20.69 27.25 13.34
CA ASP A 112 -21.22 27.94 14.52
C ASP A 112 -22.62 28.53 14.28
N ASN A 113 -22.92 28.96 13.05
CA ASN A 113 -24.25 29.42 12.65
C ASN A 113 -24.54 29.03 11.19
N PRO A 114 -25.38 28.00 10.96
CA PRO A 114 -25.66 27.49 9.61
C PRO A 114 -26.18 28.55 8.63
N ILE A 115 -26.94 29.54 9.13
CA ILE A 115 -27.54 30.59 8.30
C ILE A 115 -26.49 31.62 7.88
N ARG A 116 -25.59 32.01 8.78
CA ARG A 116 -24.51 32.97 8.45
C ARG A 116 -23.39 32.35 7.62
N SER A 117 -23.26 31.02 7.68
CA SER A 117 -22.27 30.26 6.92
C SER A 117 -22.76 29.77 5.55
N LEU A 118 -23.94 30.21 5.08
CA LEU A 118 -24.50 29.78 3.78
C LEU A 118 -23.59 30.07 2.58
N ASN A 119 -22.74 31.11 2.67
CA ASN A 119 -21.81 31.50 1.61
C ASN A 119 -20.44 30.79 1.71
N ALA A 120 -20.19 30.03 2.78
CA ALA A 120 -18.94 29.28 2.91
C ALA A 120 -19.00 28.03 2.03
N ASP A 121 -17.88 27.70 1.41
CA ASP A 121 -17.75 26.46 0.66
C ASP A 121 -17.56 25.29 1.62
N HIS A 122 -18.59 24.45 1.75
CA HIS A 122 -18.60 23.27 2.62
C HIS A 122 -18.29 21.97 1.86
N CYS A 123 -17.87 22.05 0.60
CA CYS A 123 -17.54 20.87 -0.19
C CYS A 123 -16.27 20.20 0.37
N LEU A 124 -16.44 19.06 1.04
CA LEU A 124 -15.37 18.37 1.77
C LEU A 124 -14.19 17.92 0.88
N VAL A 125 -14.42 17.79 -0.42
CA VAL A 125 -13.46 17.30 -1.41
C VAL A 125 -13.03 18.38 -2.42
N GLU A 126 -13.40 19.64 -2.20
CA GLU A 126 -13.17 20.69 -3.19
C GLU A 126 -11.69 20.89 -3.52
N ASN A 127 -10.84 20.87 -2.50
CA ASN A 127 -9.40 21.00 -2.69
C ASN A 127 -8.84 19.92 -3.63
N LEU A 128 -9.34 18.68 -3.54
CA LEU A 128 -8.94 17.57 -4.42
C LEU A 128 -9.43 17.79 -5.86
N LYS A 129 -10.64 18.34 -6.04
CA LYS A 129 -11.20 18.66 -7.36
C LYS A 129 -10.45 19.77 -8.09
N GLN A 130 -9.66 20.57 -7.38
CA GLN A 130 -8.89 21.69 -7.93
C GLN A 130 -7.41 21.35 -8.19
N LEU A 131 -6.97 20.12 -7.92
CA LEU A 131 -5.58 19.71 -8.15
C LEU A 131 -5.23 19.66 -9.64
N THR A 132 -3.98 20.03 -9.93
CA THR A 132 -3.32 19.87 -11.24
C THR A 132 -1.93 19.25 -10.99
N PRO A 133 -1.54 18.16 -11.67
CA PRO A 133 -2.28 17.43 -12.70
C PRO A 133 -3.62 16.82 -12.23
N ILE A 134 -4.50 16.41 -13.15
CA ILE A 134 -5.85 15.95 -12.80
C ILE A 134 -5.86 14.71 -11.87
N TYR A 135 -6.14 14.91 -10.58
CA TYR A 135 -6.54 13.86 -9.61
C TYR A 135 -7.84 13.11 -10.01
N PRO A 136 -7.97 11.79 -9.76
CA PRO A 136 -7.02 10.91 -9.04
C PRO A 136 -6.01 10.17 -9.91
N LEU A 137 -6.11 10.28 -11.24
CA LEU A 137 -5.35 9.48 -12.20
C LEU A 137 -4.58 10.40 -13.14
N VAL A 138 -3.25 10.27 -13.14
CA VAL A 138 -2.35 11.06 -14.01
C VAL A 138 -1.63 10.14 -14.96
N ASN A 139 -1.68 10.48 -16.26
CA ASN A 139 -0.85 9.87 -17.29
C ASN A 139 0.47 10.65 -17.38
N ILE A 140 1.54 10.10 -16.80
CA ILE A 140 2.82 10.81 -16.67
C ILE A 140 3.40 11.10 -18.06
N GLY A 141 3.94 12.30 -18.23
CA GLY A 141 4.53 12.77 -19.49
C GLY A 141 3.52 13.11 -20.59
N LYS A 142 2.22 13.06 -20.31
CA LYS A 142 1.15 13.50 -21.22
C LYS A 142 0.45 14.74 -20.66
N GLY A 143 0.00 15.62 -21.56
CA GLY A 143 -0.85 16.75 -21.19
C GLY A 143 -2.24 16.29 -20.74
N GLU A 144 -2.90 17.11 -19.93
CA GLU A 144 -4.27 16.84 -19.48
C GLU A 144 -5.25 16.84 -20.64
N THR A 145 -6.21 15.92 -20.60
CA THR A 145 -7.23 15.76 -21.63
C THR A 145 -8.64 15.93 -21.05
N THR A 146 -9.63 16.10 -21.93
CA THR A 146 -11.05 16.08 -21.52
C THR A 146 -11.43 14.75 -20.86
N ASP A 147 -10.86 13.63 -21.30
CA ASP A 147 -11.10 12.32 -20.69
C ASP A 147 -10.60 12.26 -19.25
N ASP A 148 -9.46 12.89 -18.94
CA ASP A 148 -8.95 12.96 -17.56
C ASP A 148 -9.93 13.73 -16.66
N HIS A 149 -10.50 14.83 -17.16
CA HIS A 149 -11.54 15.57 -16.45
C HIS A 149 -12.82 14.74 -16.23
N LEU A 150 -13.26 13.99 -17.25
CA LEU A 150 -14.40 13.07 -17.13
C LEU A 150 -14.13 11.95 -16.13
N ASN A 151 -12.90 11.43 -16.07
CA ASN A 151 -12.48 10.45 -15.07
C ASN A 151 -12.57 11.00 -13.65
N ARG A 152 -12.18 12.26 -13.42
CA ARG A 152 -12.36 12.94 -12.13
C ARG A 152 -13.84 13.05 -11.75
N ILE A 153 -14.68 13.50 -12.68
CA ILE A 153 -16.13 13.59 -12.45
C ILE A 153 -16.68 12.21 -12.08
N HIS A 154 -16.29 11.17 -12.83
CA HIS A 154 -16.71 9.81 -12.55
C HIS A 154 -16.27 9.36 -11.16
N TYR A 155 -15.00 9.55 -10.79
CA TYR A 155 -14.48 9.18 -9.48
C TYR A 155 -15.28 9.78 -8.32
N PHE A 156 -15.54 11.09 -8.36
CA PHE A 156 -16.29 11.76 -7.30
C PHE A 156 -17.81 11.50 -7.38
N GLY A 157 -18.34 11.11 -8.55
CA GLY A 157 -19.76 10.82 -8.72
C GLY A 157 -20.14 9.36 -8.40
N SER A 158 -19.26 8.41 -8.71
CA SER A 158 -19.50 6.97 -8.50
C SER A 158 -18.76 6.40 -7.28
N ASN A 159 -17.83 7.18 -6.70
CA ASN A 159 -16.89 6.81 -5.65
C ASN A 159 -15.85 5.77 -6.08
N PHE A 160 -15.66 5.54 -7.38
CA PHE A 160 -14.55 4.76 -7.89
C PHE A 160 -14.18 5.20 -9.32
N LEU A 161 -13.00 4.83 -9.77
CA LEU A 161 -12.60 4.95 -11.16
C LEU A 161 -11.99 3.62 -11.61
N HIS A 162 -12.47 3.09 -12.74
CA HIS A 162 -11.92 1.89 -13.36
C HIS A 162 -11.20 2.27 -14.65
N LYS A 163 -9.92 1.90 -14.74
CA LYS A 163 -9.10 1.99 -15.94
C LYS A 163 -8.72 0.58 -16.36
N GLU A 164 -9.25 0.14 -17.50
CA GLU A 164 -8.83 -1.09 -18.13
C GLU A 164 -7.61 -0.86 -19.02
N THR A 165 -6.64 -1.78 -18.95
CA THR A 165 -5.52 -1.88 -19.88
C THR A 165 -5.55 -3.24 -20.57
N ASP A 166 -4.63 -3.49 -21.51
CA ASP A 166 -4.54 -4.78 -22.19
C ASP A 166 -4.20 -5.93 -21.22
N THR A 167 -3.42 -5.66 -20.17
CA THR A 167 -2.85 -6.69 -19.29
C THR A 167 -3.44 -6.70 -17.87
N TYR A 168 -3.94 -5.58 -17.37
CA TYR A 168 -4.51 -5.47 -16.03
C TYR A 168 -5.70 -4.50 -15.97
N ASN A 169 -6.52 -4.66 -14.92
CA ASN A 169 -7.51 -3.71 -14.46
C ASN A 169 -6.93 -2.88 -13.32
N LEU A 170 -7.13 -1.57 -13.36
CA LEU A 170 -6.76 -0.66 -12.30
C LEU A 170 -8.00 0.03 -11.77
N ILE A 171 -8.20 0.00 -10.45
CA ILE A 171 -9.32 0.65 -9.77
C ILE A 171 -8.76 1.53 -8.66
N THR A 172 -9.25 2.76 -8.57
CA THR A 172 -9.19 3.53 -7.32
C THR A 172 -10.59 3.67 -6.74
N LEU A 173 -10.74 3.40 -5.45
CA LEU A 173 -11.99 3.45 -4.70
C LEU A 173 -11.89 4.56 -3.66
N ASN A 174 -12.88 5.45 -3.66
CA ASN A 174 -13.04 6.48 -2.64
C ASN A 174 -13.74 5.87 -1.41
N SER A 175 -12.96 5.22 -0.55
CA SER A 175 -13.44 4.70 0.73
C SER A 175 -13.86 5.80 1.71
N CYS A 176 -13.51 7.07 1.44
CA CYS A 176 -13.86 8.23 2.26
C CYS A 176 -15.12 8.96 1.75
N SER A 177 -15.82 8.38 0.77
CA SER A 177 -17.00 8.99 0.13
C SER A 177 -18.16 9.31 1.07
N ASN A 178 -18.25 8.61 2.21
CA ASN A 178 -19.28 8.83 3.23
C ASN A 178 -18.78 9.61 4.44
N HIS A 179 -17.57 10.17 4.38
CA HIS A 179 -17.05 11.00 5.46
C HIS A 179 -17.86 12.29 5.54
N THR A 180 -18.18 12.68 6.76
CA THR A 180 -18.86 13.94 7.08
C THR A 180 -18.10 14.62 8.20
N ASN A 181 -18.62 15.74 8.72
CA ASN A 181 -18.04 16.39 9.89
C ASN A 181 -18.38 15.68 11.21
N ASP A 182 -19.13 14.58 11.17
CA ASP A 182 -19.39 13.73 12.33
C ASP A 182 -18.14 12.87 12.65
N PRO A 183 -17.59 12.97 13.86
CA PRO A 183 -16.51 12.10 14.33
C PRO A 183 -16.74 10.60 14.18
N ALA A 184 -17.98 10.14 14.26
CA ALA A 184 -18.29 8.73 14.04
C ALA A 184 -18.16 8.32 12.55
N ALA A 185 -18.19 9.27 11.62
CA ALA A 185 -18.26 9.02 10.19
C ALA A 185 -16.92 9.20 9.45
N TYR A 186 -15.96 9.95 10.01
CA TYR A 186 -14.71 10.26 9.31
C TYR A 186 -13.52 9.34 9.64
N GLU A 187 -13.67 8.40 10.55
CA GLU A 187 -12.62 7.41 10.87
C GLU A 187 -12.85 6.04 10.21
N LYS A 188 -14.03 5.80 9.62
CA LYS A 188 -14.40 4.49 9.08
C LYS A 188 -14.66 4.56 7.58
N GLY A 189 -14.01 3.69 6.83
CA GLY A 189 -14.27 3.56 5.40
C GLY A 189 -15.68 3.07 5.06
N PHE A 190 -16.14 3.39 3.87
CA PHE A 190 -17.45 2.98 3.38
C PHE A 190 -17.46 2.72 1.87
N ILE A 191 -18.07 1.60 1.46
CA ILE A 191 -18.52 1.39 0.09
C ILE A 191 -20.05 1.30 0.06
N SER A 192 -20.68 2.22 -0.67
CA SER A 192 -22.14 2.25 -0.79
C SER A 192 -22.67 1.10 -1.65
N LYS A 193 -23.93 0.71 -1.42
CA LYS A 193 -24.61 -0.29 -2.25
C LYS A 193 -24.62 0.08 -3.74
N SER A 194 -24.81 1.36 -4.07
CA SER A 194 -24.78 1.84 -5.46
C SER A 194 -23.37 1.76 -6.06
N THR A 195 -22.34 2.19 -5.31
CA THR A 195 -20.93 2.06 -5.73
C THR A 195 -20.58 0.59 -6.00
N HIS A 196 -20.97 -0.32 -5.11
CA HIS A 196 -20.76 -1.76 -5.28
C HIS A 196 -21.44 -2.30 -6.55
N GLN A 197 -22.72 -1.98 -6.75
CA GLN A 197 -23.48 -2.40 -7.93
C GLN A 197 -22.93 -1.83 -9.24
N TRP A 198 -22.52 -0.56 -9.26
CA TRP A 198 -21.94 0.09 -10.43
C TRP A 198 -20.59 -0.52 -10.78
N LEU A 199 -19.72 -0.73 -9.79
CA LEU A 199 -18.43 -1.39 -10.00
C LEU A 199 -18.64 -2.83 -10.50
N GLU A 200 -19.55 -3.59 -9.90
CA GLU A 200 -19.85 -4.95 -10.36
C GLU A 200 -20.34 -4.96 -11.82
N LYS A 201 -21.21 -4.02 -12.20
CA LYS A 201 -21.69 -3.87 -13.57
C LYS A 201 -20.54 -3.55 -14.54
N THR A 202 -19.62 -2.68 -14.14
CA THR A 202 -18.42 -2.33 -14.92
C THR A 202 -17.54 -3.56 -15.15
N LEU A 203 -17.24 -4.33 -14.09
CA LEU A 203 -16.44 -5.55 -14.20
C LEU A 203 -17.14 -6.67 -15.00
N LYS A 204 -18.47 -6.77 -14.90
CA LYS A 204 -19.28 -7.69 -15.74
C LYS A 204 -19.22 -7.34 -17.23
N ALA A 205 -19.07 -6.07 -17.58
CA ALA A 205 -19.00 -5.62 -18.97
C ALA A 205 -17.60 -5.85 -19.58
N SER A 206 -16.54 -5.74 -18.77
CA SER A 206 -15.13 -5.96 -19.13
C SER A 206 -14.77 -7.46 -19.37
N LYS A 207 -15.71 -8.28 -19.87
CA LYS A 207 -15.55 -9.75 -20.01
C LYS A 207 -14.46 -10.16 -21.02
N SER A 208 -13.21 -10.15 -20.57
CA SER A 208 -12.10 -10.87 -21.16
C SER A 208 -12.23 -12.38 -20.88
N LYS A 209 -11.98 -13.23 -21.89
CA LYS A 209 -11.95 -14.70 -21.74
C LYS A 209 -10.94 -15.15 -20.67
N ASN A 210 -9.91 -14.35 -20.41
CA ASN A 210 -8.97 -14.52 -19.30
C ASN A 210 -9.23 -13.45 -18.24
N LYS A 211 -9.52 -13.85 -17.00
CA LYS A 211 -9.68 -12.91 -15.88
C LYS A 211 -8.36 -12.16 -15.65
N LYS A 212 -8.30 -10.90 -16.09
CA LYS A 212 -7.12 -10.03 -15.99
C LYS A 212 -6.70 -9.87 -14.53
N LEU A 213 -5.40 -9.58 -14.31
CA LEU A 213 -4.93 -9.10 -13.02
C LEU A 213 -5.69 -7.81 -12.70
N GLY A 214 -6.19 -7.69 -11.47
CA GLY A 214 -6.80 -6.47 -10.97
C GLY A 214 -5.97 -5.87 -9.84
N ILE A 215 -5.77 -4.56 -9.89
CA ILE A 215 -5.19 -3.78 -8.80
C ILE A 215 -6.26 -2.80 -8.34
N LEU A 216 -6.67 -2.88 -7.08
CA LEU A 216 -7.58 -1.93 -6.46
C LEU A 216 -6.81 -1.13 -5.40
N VAL A 217 -6.96 0.19 -5.43
CA VAL A 217 -6.36 1.13 -4.48
C VAL A 217 -7.49 1.79 -3.68
N CYS A 218 -7.42 1.73 -2.36
CA CYS A 218 -8.37 2.38 -1.45
C CYS A 218 -7.64 2.82 -0.20
N HIS A 219 -8.18 3.76 0.59
CA HIS A 219 -7.50 4.18 1.80
C HIS A 219 -7.76 3.25 2.98
N HIS A 220 -9.05 3.01 3.28
CA HIS A 220 -9.46 2.20 4.41
C HIS A 220 -9.31 0.71 4.16
N HIS A 221 -9.02 -0.04 5.23
CA HIS A 221 -8.78 -1.49 5.16
C HIS A 221 -10.07 -2.29 4.89
N PRO A 222 -10.08 -3.17 3.87
CA PRO A 222 -11.23 -4.01 3.52
C PRO A 222 -11.22 -5.37 4.24
N ILE A 223 -10.17 -5.67 5.02
CA ILE A 223 -10.08 -6.80 5.97
C ILE A 223 -9.69 -6.27 7.36
N GLN A 224 -9.97 -7.02 8.42
CA GLN A 224 -9.55 -6.64 9.76
C GLN A 224 -8.01 -6.55 9.87
N HIS A 225 -7.54 -5.46 10.47
CA HIS A 225 -6.12 -5.18 10.70
C HIS A 225 -5.93 -4.68 12.14
N SER A 226 -6.04 -5.60 13.10
CA SER A 226 -6.00 -5.29 14.53
C SER A 226 -4.69 -5.71 15.23
N GLU A 227 -3.68 -6.16 14.47
CA GLU A 227 -2.35 -6.43 15.01
C GLU A 227 -1.76 -5.18 15.70
N HIS A 228 -0.77 -5.38 16.58
CA HIS A 228 -0.11 -4.29 17.33
C HIS A 228 -1.06 -3.37 18.11
N ASN A 229 -2.20 -3.89 18.58
CA ASN A 229 -3.23 -3.14 19.30
C ASN A 229 -3.79 -1.94 18.51
N LEU A 230 -3.76 -1.99 17.17
CA LEU A 230 -4.23 -0.90 16.30
C LEU A 230 -5.76 -0.72 16.29
N GLY A 231 -6.52 -1.54 17.04
CA GLY A 231 -7.98 -1.48 17.11
C GLY A 231 -8.69 -2.15 15.92
N ASN A 232 -10.01 -2.34 16.06
CA ASN A 232 -10.84 -3.10 15.11
C ASN A 232 -12.14 -2.38 14.67
N TYR A 233 -12.35 -1.14 15.09
CA TYR A 233 -13.62 -0.41 14.93
C TYR A 233 -13.75 0.32 13.57
N ASP A 234 -12.62 0.61 12.94
CA ASP A 234 -12.41 1.42 11.73
C ASP A 234 -12.44 0.61 10.42
N PHE A 235 -12.73 -0.69 10.50
CA PHE A 235 -12.87 -1.58 9.35
C PHE A 235 -13.90 -1.06 8.32
N MET A 236 -13.53 -1.06 7.04
CA MET A 236 -14.39 -0.50 5.99
C MET A 236 -15.75 -1.21 5.91
N ASN A 237 -16.83 -0.44 6.05
CA ASN A 237 -18.17 -0.96 5.84
C ASN A 237 -18.37 -1.35 4.36
N GLY A 238 -18.80 -2.60 4.12
CA GLY A 238 -18.90 -3.19 2.79
C GLY A 238 -17.59 -3.79 2.25
N GLY A 239 -16.52 -3.82 3.05
CA GLY A 239 -15.21 -4.35 2.65
C GLY A 239 -15.23 -5.83 2.28
N THR A 240 -15.95 -6.65 3.05
CA THR A 240 -16.11 -8.08 2.76
C THR A 240 -16.86 -8.30 1.45
N GLU A 241 -17.99 -7.63 1.26
CA GLU A 241 -18.81 -7.72 0.05
C GLU A 241 -18.06 -7.22 -1.20
N LEU A 242 -17.18 -6.23 -1.04
CA LEU A 242 -16.25 -5.80 -2.08
C LEU A 242 -15.30 -6.94 -2.46
N LEU A 243 -14.61 -7.55 -1.50
CA LEU A 243 -13.62 -8.60 -1.78
C LEU A 243 -14.25 -9.87 -2.39
N GLU A 244 -15.42 -10.29 -1.90
CA GLU A 244 -16.21 -11.37 -2.51
C GLU A 244 -16.59 -11.06 -3.95
N MET A 245 -17.00 -9.82 -4.23
CA MET A 245 -17.33 -9.37 -5.57
C MET A 245 -16.09 -9.37 -6.48
N LEU A 246 -14.95 -8.86 -6.03
CA LEU A 246 -13.68 -8.90 -6.77
C LEU A 246 -13.28 -10.34 -7.13
N ASN A 247 -13.35 -11.29 -6.19
CA ASN A 247 -13.08 -12.71 -6.40
C ASN A 247 -13.99 -13.35 -7.49
N LYS A 248 -15.15 -12.76 -7.81
CA LYS A 248 -16.00 -13.23 -8.93
C LYS A 248 -15.45 -12.81 -10.29
N TYR A 249 -14.81 -11.65 -10.41
CA TYR A 249 -14.47 -11.03 -11.70
C TYR A 249 -12.98 -11.00 -12.04
N GLY A 250 -12.08 -11.41 -11.15
CA GLY A 250 -10.65 -11.26 -11.40
C GLY A 250 -9.77 -12.03 -10.43
N ARG A 251 -8.46 -11.77 -10.57
CA ARG A 251 -7.43 -12.10 -9.61
C ARG A 251 -6.95 -10.76 -9.07
N TRP A 252 -7.12 -10.49 -7.79
CA TRP A 252 -6.98 -9.11 -7.28
C TRP A 252 -5.84 -8.97 -6.29
N ILE A 253 -5.18 -7.82 -6.38
CA ILE A 253 -4.34 -7.23 -5.35
C ILE A 253 -5.05 -5.95 -4.92
N VAL A 254 -5.36 -5.85 -3.64
CA VAL A 254 -5.93 -4.65 -3.02
C VAL A 254 -4.84 -3.98 -2.19
N VAL A 255 -4.54 -2.73 -2.51
CA VAL A 255 -3.54 -1.90 -1.82
C VAL A 255 -4.28 -0.84 -1.01
N HIS A 256 -3.98 -0.75 0.28
CA HIS A 256 -4.56 0.26 1.16
C HIS A 256 -3.56 0.88 2.16
N GLY A 257 -3.99 1.91 2.88
CA GLY A 257 -3.22 2.65 3.89
C GLY A 257 -3.92 2.68 5.23
N HIS A 258 -4.00 3.86 5.84
CA HIS A 258 -4.76 4.22 7.06
C HIS A 258 -4.15 3.72 8.37
N LYS A 259 -3.71 2.46 8.42
CA LYS A 259 -3.20 1.87 9.67
C LYS A 259 -1.74 2.23 9.98
N HIS A 260 -1.02 2.81 9.02
CA HIS A 260 0.41 3.15 9.09
C HIS A 260 1.36 1.95 9.30
N HIS A 261 0.83 0.75 9.60
CA HIS A 261 1.55 -0.51 9.71
C HIS A 261 1.51 -1.28 8.40
N SER A 262 2.66 -1.79 7.96
CA SER A 262 2.73 -2.59 6.75
C SER A 262 2.29 -4.03 7.01
N LYS A 263 1.44 -4.58 6.14
CA LYS A 263 0.97 -5.96 6.24
C LYS A 263 0.55 -6.48 4.89
N ILE A 264 0.95 -7.69 4.55
CA ILE A 264 0.42 -8.39 3.37
C ILE A 264 -0.21 -9.71 3.80
N SER A 265 -1.42 -9.97 3.31
CA SER A 265 -2.22 -11.13 3.69
C SER A 265 -3.22 -11.49 2.58
N TYR A 266 -4.04 -12.52 2.82
CA TYR A 266 -5.05 -12.97 1.87
C TYR A 266 -6.44 -12.87 2.45
N TYR A 267 -7.38 -12.36 1.65
CA TYR A 267 -8.79 -12.63 1.84
C TYR A 267 -9.18 -13.88 1.03
N SER A 268 -9.70 -14.91 1.70
CA SER A 268 -10.07 -16.18 1.08
C SER A 268 -11.59 -16.34 1.02
N ASP A 269 -12.10 -16.68 -0.17
CA ASP A 269 -13.47 -17.09 -0.43
C ASP A 269 -13.43 -18.46 -1.12
N GLY A 270 -13.57 -19.51 -0.32
CA GLY A 270 -13.27 -20.88 -0.74
C GLY A 270 -11.83 -21.00 -1.26
N SER A 271 -11.66 -21.49 -2.49
CA SER A 271 -10.34 -21.65 -3.12
C SER A 271 -9.77 -20.38 -3.75
N LYS A 272 -10.51 -19.25 -3.73
CA LYS A 272 -10.07 -18.00 -4.33
C LYS A 272 -9.45 -17.10 -3.27
N LYS A 273 -8.32 -16.49 -3.62
CA LYS A 273 -7.60 -15.57 -2.74
C LYS A 273 -7.42 -14.23 -3.42
N THR A 274 -7.80 -13.16 -2.71
CA THR A 274 -7.41 -11.79 -3.03
C THR A 274 -6.23 -11.42 -2.15
N VAL A 275 -5.16 -10.90 -2.75
CA VAL A 275 -4.02 -10.35 -2.00
C VAL A 275 -4.44 -9.01 -1.42
N VAL A 276 -4.22 -8.79 -0.14
CA VAL A 276 -4.50 -7.52 0.53
C VAL A 276 -3.22 -7.00 1.15
N PHE A 277 -2.75 -5.86 0.66
CA PHE A 277 -1.54 -5.19 1.08
C PHE A 277 -1.87 -3.85 1.75
N ALA A 278 -1.68 -3.81 3.06
CA ALA A 278 -1.61 -2.58 3.84
C ALA A 278 -0.21 -2.00 3.71
N ALA A 279 -0.09 -0.83 3.07
CA ALA A 279 1.14 -0.08 3.02
C ALA A 279 1.35 0.65 4.35
N GLY A 280 2.54 0.51 4.92
CA GLY A 280 2.97 1.33 6.04
C GLY A 280 3.16 2.79 5.63
N THR A 281 3.17 3.68 6.63
CA THR A 281 3.35 5.12 6.43
C THR A 281 4.67 5.42 5.73
N LEU A 282 4.65 6.38 4.81
CA LEU A 282 5.86 6.89 4.20
C LEU A 282 6.64 7.74 5.18
N SER A 283 6.00 8.62 5.96
CA SER A 283 6.71 9.77 6.55
C SER A 283 6.26 10.20 7.94
N CYS A 284 5.59 9.35 8.71
CA CYS A 284 5.28 9.63 10.11
C CYS A 284 6.58 9.97 10.87
N HIS A 285 6.55 11.03 11.68
CA HIS A 285 7.74 11.38 12.46
C HIS A 285 8.03 10.31 13.53
N LYS A 286 9.31 10.14 13.92
CA LYS A 286 9.72 9.11 14.88
C LYS A 286 9.00 9.23 16.23
N GLU A 287 8.74 10.46 16.67
CA GLU A 287 8.01 10.73 17.93
C GLU A 287 6.58 10.18 17.91
N SER A 288 5.94 10.14 16.74
CA SER A 288 4.56 9.68 16.57
C SER A 288 4.47 8.21 16.16
N LEU A 289 5.47 7.70 15.42
CA LEU A 289 5.48 6.33 14.91
C LEU A 289 5.82 5.28 15.97
N GLY A 290 6.59 5.67 16.99
CA GLY A 290 7.15 4.75 17.98
C GLY A 290 8.39 4.01 17.47
N ASN A 291 8.80 2.96 18.20
CA ASN A 291 10.02 2.19 17.90
C ASN A 291 9.77 0.89 17.13
N GLU A 292 8.50 0.48 16.99
CA GLU A 292 8.13 -0.81 16.38
C GLU A 292 8.10 -0.77 14.86
N PHE A 293 7.90 0.40 14.26
CA PHE A 293 7.72 0.55 12.81
C PHE A 293 8.73 1.53 12.22
N THR A 294 9.00 1.37 10.93
CA THR A 294 9.76 2.32 10.14
C THR A 294 8.92 2.89 9.01
N ASN A 295 9.29 4.10 8.62
CA ASN A 295 8.78 4.76 7.42
C ASN A 295 9.22 3.98 6.18
N GLN A 296 8.26 3.62 5.32
CA GLN A 296 8.50 2.66 4.24
C GLN A 296 7.97 3.09 2.87
N PHE A 297 8.70 2.67 1.84
CA PHE A 297 8.34 2.76 0.42
C PHE A 297 8.51 1.38 -0.22
N TYR A 298 7.64 1.02 -1.17
CA TYR A 298 7.60 -0.34 -1.72
C TYR A 298 7.64 -0.33 -3.24
N VAL A 299 8.29 -1.34 -3.83
CA VAL A 299 8.14 -1.72 -5.24
C VAL A 299 7.70 -3.17 -5.30
N MET A 300 6.44 -3.39 -5.67
CA MET A 300 5.89 -4.73 -5.91
C MET A 300 6.22 -5.16 -7.34
N ASN A 301 6.90 -6.29 -7.48
CA ASN A 301 7.16 -6.91 -8.77
C ASN A 301 6.19 -8.09 -8.98
N ILE A 302 5.15 -7.85 -9.78
CA ILE A 302 4.03 -8.77 -9.97
C ILE A 302 4.28 -9.60 -11.24
N ASN A 303 4.13 -10.92 -11.16
CA ASN A 303 4.17 -11.79 -12.32
C ASN A 303 2.90 -11.60 -13.17
N SER A 304 3.00 -10.78 -14.22
CA SER A 304 1.89 -10.51 -15.14
C SER A 304 1.64 -11.67 -16.11
N GLY A 305 2.62 -12.56 -16.30
CA GLY A 305 2.51 -13.79 -17.09
C GLY A 305 1.61 -14.85 -16.44
N LYS A 306 1.50 -14.87 -15.11
CA LYS A 306 0.57 -15.78 -14.41
C LYS A 306 -0.87 -15.41 -14.72
N GLN A 307 -1.61 -16.28 -15.42
CA GLN A 307 -2.99 -16.02 -15.85
C GLN A 307 -4.07 -16.64 -14.95
N ARG A 308 -3.70 -17.49 -13.99
CA ARG A 308 -4.64 -18.29 -13.17
C ARG A 308 -4.23 -18.30 -11.69
N GLY A 309 -5.21 -18.61 -10.83
CA GLY A 309 -5.01 -18.69 -9.39
C GLY A 309 -4.76 -17.33 -8.73
N THR A 310 -4.17 -17.35 -7.55
CA THR A 310 -3.75 -16.15 -6.81
C THR A 310 -2.67 -15.40 -7.60
N PRO A 311 -2.74 -14.06 -7.70
CA PRO A 311 -1.61 -13.26 -8.16
C PRO A 311 -0.33 -13.65 -7.40
N GLU A 312 0.82 -13.53 -8.04
CA GLU A 312 2.09 -13.77 -7.37
C GLU A 312 3.08 -12.64 -7.68
N GLY A 313 3.96 -12.39 -6.73
CA GLY A 313 4.96 -11.34 -6.82
C GLY A 313 5.87 -11.32 -5.61
N VAL A 314 6.83 -10.40 -5.66
CA VAL A 314 7.80 -10.13 -4.59
C VAL A 314 7.84 -8.63 -4.30
N LEU A 315 8.32 -8.24 -3.13
CA LEU A 315 8.45 -6.84 -2.75
C LEU A 315 9.92 -6.48 -2.51
N ASP A 316 10.35 -5.38 -3.14
CA ASP A 316 11.49 -4.60 -2.68
C ASP A 316 10.96 -3.52 -1.73
N VAL A 317 11.45 -3.51 -0.50
CA VAL A 317 10.97 -2.62 0.57
C VAL A 317 12.09 -1.73 1.02
N TYR A 318 11.87 -0.43 1.00
CA TYR A 318 12.84 0.57 1.42
C TYR A 318 12.36 1.22 2.72
N SER A 319 13.22 1.27 3.73
CA SER A 319 12.92 1.95 4.99
C SER A 319 13.82 3.17 5.18
N TRP A 320 13.28 4.19 5.86
CA TRP A 320 14.05 5.33 6.34
C TRP A 320 14.78 4.96 7.62
N GLN A 321 16.12 4.86 7.55
CA GLN A 321 17.00 4.47 8.66
C GLN A 321 18.28 5.31 8.63
N GLY A 322 18.69 5.83 9.79
CA GLY A 322 19.95 6.58 9.91
C GLY A 322 20.04 7.79 8.97
N ASN A 323 18.92 8.50 8.75
CA ASN A 323 18.79 9.60 7.79
C ASN A 323 19.07 9.24 6.32
N SER A 324 18.79 7.99 5.94
CA SER A 324 18.92 7.51 4.57
C SER A 324 17.87 6.46 4.25
N TRP A 325 17.63 6.22 2.96
CA TRP A 325 16.79 5.12 2.49
C TRP A 325 17.64 3.90 2.14
N SER A 326 17.32 2.76 2.72
CA SER A 326 17.97 1.47 2.48
C SER A 326 16.92 0.39 2.21
N LEU A 327 17.31 -0.69 1.52
CA LEU A 327 16.46 -1.88 1.47
C LEU A 327 16.34 -2.43 2.89
N SER A 328 15.11 -2.59 3.38
CA SER A 328 14.85 -3.21 4.67
C SER A 328 14.64 -4.70 4.49
N LYS A 329 15.33 -5.50 5.30
CA LYS A 329 15.07 -6.94 5.49
C LYS A 329 14.61 -7.26 6.92
N ARG A 330 14.28 -6.21 7.71
CA ARG A 330 13.91 -6.34 9.12
C ARG A 330 12.50 -6.94 9.22
N LYS A 331 12.37 -8.12 9.81
CA LYS A 331 11.07 -8.79 9.96
C LYS A 331 10.10 -7.96 10.83
N SER A 332 10.62 -7.24 11.83
CA SER A 332 9.85 -6.35 12.71
C SER A 332 9.06 -5.26 12.00
N ASP A 333 9.45 -4.85 10.78
CA ASP A 333 8.76 -3.79 10.05
C ASP A 333 7.41 -4.25 9.43
N GLY A 334 7.01 -5.52 9.63
CA GLY A 334 5.79 -6.13 9.10
C GLY A 334 6.01 -6.73 7.70
N VAL A 335 6.38 -5.90 6.73
CA VAL A 335 6.72 -6.28 5.36
C VAL A 335 8.15 -5.82 5.04
N PHE A 336 8.94 -6.69 4.43
CA PHE A 336 10.36 -6.48 4.20
C PHE A 336 10.82 -7.12 2.89
N THR A 337 12.02 -6.74 2.42
CA THR A 337 12.58 -7.24 1.16
C THR A 337 12.85 -8.73 1.24
N GLY A 338 12.39 -9.46 0.22
CA GLY A 338 12.53 -10.92 0.15
C GLY A 338 11.26 -11.69 0.51
N VAL A 339 10.21 -10.99 0.96
CA VAL A 339 8.85 -11.55 1.03
C VAL A 339 8.09 -11.28 -0.26
N GLY A 340 6.94 -11.94 -0.39
CA GLY A 340 6.09 -11.79 -1.54
C GLY A 340 4.65 -12.17 -1.25
N PHE A 341 3.99 -12.60 -2.30
CA PHE A 341 2.67 -13.19 -2.26
C PHE A 341 2.55 -14.17 -3.42
N GLY A 342 1.68 -15.16 -3.29
CA GLY A 342 1.51 -16.22 -4.26
C GLY A 342 0.95 -17.48 -3.64
N ASP A 343 0.99 -18.56 -4.42
CA ASP A 343 0.62 -19.88 -3.94
C ASP A 343 1.89 -20.70 -3.72
N VAL A 344 2.19 -20.97 -2.46
CA VAL A 344 3.41 -21.67 -2.04
C VAL A 344 3.19 -23.18 -1.81
N GLY A 345 1.94 -23.65 -1.91
CA GLY A 345 1.56 -25.03 -1.63
C GLY A 345 1.36 -25.31 -0.14
N CYS A 346 1.53 -26.57 0.26
CA CYS A 346 1.48 -27.00 1.65
C CYS A 346 2.79 -26.63 2.36
N LEU A 347 2.70 -25.89 3.46
CA LEU A 347 3.88 -25.48 4.23
C LEU A 347 4.56 -26.69 4.91
N ASP A 348 3.81 -27.70 5.32
CA ASP A 348 4.35 -28.94 5.90
C ASP A 348 5.22 -29.70 4.90
N GLU A 349 4.73 -29.88 3.67
CA GLU A 349 5.52 -30.49 2.59
C GLU A 349 6.76 -29.65 2.27
N LEU A 350 6.64 -28.32 2.26
CA LEU A 350 7.79 -27.44 2.04
C LEU A 350 8.83 -27.57 3.15
N ALA A 351 8.39 -27.61 4.42
CA ALA A 351 9.25 -27.78 5.58
C ALA A 351 9.97 -29.14 5.56
N GLU A 352 9.25 -30.24 5.27
CA GLU A 352 9.84 -31.57 5.12
C GLU A 352 10.94 -31.58 4.05
N ASN A 353 10.66 -30.98 2.88
CA ASN A 353 11.62 -30.90 1.79
C ASN A 353 12.86 -30.07 2.17
N ILE A 354 12.69 -28.96 2.90
CA ILE A 354 13.79 -28.16 3.45
C ILE A 354 14.60 -28.99 4.44
N ALA A 355 13.93 -29.69 5.36
CA ALA A 355 14.57 -30.49 6.41
C ALA A 355 15.44 -31.62 5.84
N ASN A 356 15.01 -32.22 4.73
CA ASN A 356 15.76 -33.24 4.01
C ASN A 356 17.03 -32.70 3.32
N LYS A 357 17.15 -31.39 3.10
CA LYS A 357 18.32 -30.75 2.48
C LYS A 357 19.29 -30.11 3.47
N ILE A 358 18.89 -29.87 4.71
CA ILE A 358 19.74 -29.23 5.72
C ILE A 358 20.59 -30.28 6.43
N THR A 359 21.91 -30.14 6.30
CA THR A 359 22.87 -30.99 7.01
C THR A 359 23.01 -30.56 8.48
N PRO A 360 23.17 -31.51 9.41
CA PRO A 360 23.43 -31.20 10.83
C PRO A 360 24.63 -30.27 11.01
N VAL A 361 24.58 -29.41 12.03
CA VAL A 361 25.70 -28.61 12.57
C VAL A 361 26.22 -27.48 11.67
N THR A 362 26.27 -27.63 10.34
CA THR A 362 26.74 -26.54 9.45
C THR A 362 25.65 -25.54 9.10
N GLY A 363 24.39 -25.98 9.11
CA GLY A 363 23.27 -25.22 8.60
C GLY A 363 23.42 -24.91 7.10
N LYS A 364 22.53 -24.06 6.59
CA LYS A 364 22.53 -23.63 5.19
C LYS A 364 22.21 -22.14 5.08
N PRO A 365 23.03 -21.32 4.38
CA PRO A 365 22.75 -19.90 4.18
C PRO A 365 21.37 -19.67 3.56
N TRP A 366 20.68 -18.62 4.01
CA TRP A 366 19.34 -18.28 3.55
C TRP A 366 19.28 -18.04 2.04
N THR A 367 20.33 -17.47 1.47
CA THR A 367 20.46 -17.28 0.01
C THR A 367 20.40 -18.60 -0.74
N GLU A 368 21.05 -19.65 -0.23
CA GLU A 368 21.02 -20.98 -0.86
C GLU A 368 19.67 -21.68 -0.65
N ILE A 369 19.01 -21.46 0.50
CA ILE A 369 17.64 -21.93 0.74
C ILE A 369 16.67 -21.33 -0.28
N LEU A 370 16.79 -20.03 -0.56
CA LEU A 370 15.98 -19.34 -1.56
C LEU A 370 16.28 -19.78 -3.01
N GLU A 371 17.45 -20.36 -3.28
CA GLU A 371 17.80 -20.95 -4.57
C GLU A 371 17.22 -22.35 -4.73
N ASP A 372 17.32 -23.17 -3.67
CA ASP A 372 16.75 -24.52 -3.63
C ASP A 372 15.22 -24.52 -3.61
N PHE A 373 14.62 -23.53 -2.95
CA PHE A 373 13.19 -23.42 -2.69
C PHE A 373 12.67 -22.04 -3.11
N PRO A 374 12.67 -21.72 -4.42
CA PRO A 374 12.37 -20.37 -4.90
C PRO A 374 10.96 -19.88 -4.54
N LYS A 375 10.00 -20.79 -4.29
CA LYS A 375 8.63 -20.45 -3.87
C LYS A 375 8.57 -19.70 -2.54
N ILE A 376 9.58 -19.83 -1.68
CA ILE A 376 9.65 -19.11 -0.39
C ILE A 376 9.61 -17.59 -0.61
N LYS A 377 10.15 -17.10 -1.74
CA LYS A 377 10.10 -15.67 -2.08
C LYS A 377 8.66 -15.15 -2.25
N ASN A 378 7.70 -16.04 -2.47
CA ASN A 378 6.28 -15.71 -2.61
C ASN A 378 5.47 -15.93 -1.32
N CYS A 379 6.12 -16.27 -0.21
CA CYS A 379 5.48 -16.31 1.10
C CYS A 379 5.16 -14.89 1.58
N VAL A 380 3.96 -14.71 2.17
CA VAL A 380 3.73 -13.53 3.01
C VAL A 380 4.50 -13.68 4.33
N PRO A 381 4.78 -12.59 5.07
CA PRO A 381 5.51 -12.66 6.36
C PRO A 381 4.91 -13.66 7.36
N LYS A 382 3.57 -13.80 7.38
CA LYS A 382 2.89 -14.77 8.25
C LYS A 382 3.14 -16.23 7.83
N ASP A 383 3.22 -16.51 6.53
CA ASP A 383 3.57 -17.84 6.02
C ASP A 383 5.00 -18.21 6.42
N LEU A 384 5.94 -17.24 6.41
CA LEU A 384 7.31 -17.46 6.90
C LEU A 384 7.36 -17.75 8.40
N THR A 385 6.47 -17.14 9.19
CA THR A 385 6.36 -17.40 10.62
C THR A 385 5.82 -18.81 10.87
N HIS A 386 4.77 -19.24 10.16
CA HIS A 386 4.30 -20.62 10.27
C HIS A 386 5.34 -21.63 9.75
N LEU A 387 6.07 -21.31 8.67
CA LEU A 387 7.15 -22.17 8.18
C LEU A 387 8.26 -22.32 9.21
N GLN A 388 8.58 -21.25 9.96
CA GLN A 388 9.51 -21.32 11.07
C GLN A 388 8.99 -22.26 12.17
N GLU A 389 7.75 -22.10 12.61
CA GLU A 389 7.12 -22.97 13.63
C GLU A 389 7.14 -24.45 13.24
N ILE A 390 6.87 -24.76 11.96
CA ILE A 390 6.90 -26.15 11.47
C ILE A 390 8.35 -26.69 11.40
N LEU A 391 9.31 -25.86 10.98
CA LEU A 391 10.72 -26.28 10.90
C LEU A 391 11.35 -26.52 12.28
N GLU A 392 10.86 -25.85 13.32
CA GLU A 392 11.25 -26.11 14.71
C GLU A 392 10.91 -27.57 15.12
N GLU A 393 9.84 -28.18 14.57
CA GLU A 393 9.53 -29.60 14.79
C GLU A 393 10.58 -30.56 14.18
N TYR A 394 11.32 -30.09 13.17
CA TYR A 394 12.45 -30.81 12.57
C TYR A 394 13.80 -30.48 13.23
N ASN A 395 13.77 -29.73 14.35
CA ASN A 395 14.94 -29.15 15.03
C ASN A 395 15.74 -28.22 14.12
N ILE A 396 15.05 -27.44 13.28
CA ILE A 396 15.67 -26.49 12.36
C ILE A 396 15.24 -25.09 12.75
N ASP A 397 16.22 -24.30 13.18
CA ASP A 397 16.02 -22.94 13.67
C ASP A 397 16.36 -21.91 12.59
N PHE A 398 15.58 -20.83 12.57
CA PHE A 398 15.94 -19.62 11.82
C PHE A 398 16.98 -18.85 12.63
N VAL A 399 18.11 -18.54 12.00
CA VAL A 399 19.17 -17.73 12.62
C VAL A 399 19.10 -16.31 12.08
N PHE A 400 18.98 -15.35 12.99
CA PHE A 400 18.83 -13.93 12.70
C PHE A 400 20.10 -13.14 13.06
N ASN A 401 20.32 -11.99 12.41
CA ASN A 401 21.31 -11.00 12.86
C ASN A 401 20.69 -9.99 13.83
N ASP A 402 21.52 -9.07 14.35
CA ASP A 402 21.09 -7.99 15.25
C ASP A 402 20.05 -7.03 14.65
N ASN A 403 19.88 -7.05 13.32
CA ASN A 403 18.89 -6.27 12.61
C ASN A 403 17.59 -7.04 12.32
N ASP A 404 17.40 -8.23 12.90
CA ASP A 404 16.22 -9.07 12.68
C ASP A 404 16.08 -9.52 11.20
N GLU A 405 17.22 -9.78 10.54
CA GLU A 405 17.29 -10.35 9.19
C GLU A 405 17.67 -11.83 9.24
N ILE A 406 17.03 -12.66 8.39
CA ILE A 406 17.30 -14.10 8.30
C ILE A 406 18.64 -14.34 7.59
N ILE A 407 19.59 -15.01 8.26
CA ILE A 407 20.93 -15.29 7.74
C ILE A 407 21.03 -16.71 7.20
N LYS A 408 20.57 -17.70 7.97
CA LYS A 408 20.69 -19.12 7.66
C LYS A 408 19.61 -19.92 8.38
N LEU A 409 19.42 -21.16 7.93
CA LEU A 409 18.71 -22.20 8.69
C LEU A 409 19.75 -23.14 9.29
N GLU A 410 19.58 -23.52 10.56
CA GLU A 410 20.54 -24.38 11.27
C GLU A 410 19.80 -25.53 11.94
N LYS A 411 20.32 -26.75 11.78
CA LYS A 411 19.75 -27.92 12.42
C LYS A 411 20.45 -28.15 13.75
N THR A 412 19.71 -27.96 14.84
CA THR A 412 20.20 -28.14 16.21
C THR A 412 20.25 -29.64 16.53
N GLU A 413 21.37 -30.13 17.06
CA GLU A 413 21.44 -31.52 17.52
C GLU A 413 20.53 -31.69 18.74
N VAL A 414 19.68 -32.72 18.71
CA VAL A 414 18.89 -33.12 19.87
C VAL A 414 19.88 -33.51 20.97
N GLN A 415 19.90 -32.78 22.09
CA GLN A 415 20.51 -33.28 23.32
C GLN A 415 19.74 -34.52 23.73
N LEU A 416 20.31 -35.70 23.44
CA LEU A 416 19.81 -37.01 23.86
C LEU A 416 19.83 -37.16 25.39
#